data_AF-C0QBJ3-F1
#
_entry.id   AF-C0QBJ3-F1
#
_cell.length_a   1.000
_cell.length_b   1.000
_cell.length_c   1.000
_cell.angle_alpha   90.00
_cell.angle_beta   90.00
_cell.angle_gamma   90.00
#
_symmetry.space_group_name_H-M   'P 1'
#
loop_
_entity.id
_entity.type
_entity.pdbx_description
1 polymer ?
#
loop_
_entity_poly.entity_id
_entity_poly.type
_entity_poly.pdbx_seq_one_letter_code
_entity_poly.pdbx_strand_id
1 'polypeptide(L)'
;MNNNKIILESEIRTILLKGLYQFAQEEIGKDAIKIFNWIDTSKYRIKNKFKNKIEDLTIEHLIEEDNFAISNTLSNQIFAKAEELLPGEDPLYRQGIHFIRNNKLVRLMSSIVKRMPLEFLLKRGNKENKNYNNILTIHSYRGDGNQIFIENHFLDGISLTIDGHVQNKPVCNQYRGCLAGYMEIAGFQEYTVKEIQCVTEGAEFCKYELSWVKKPPIKQRIQRNLLSFFAKDLLSDMQNKASEHEHLVFDLEEQIKVKTTEYLKAKNDAEQARNKTELLNQQLETAVKKLERLARFDVLTGIPNLDEPEPKRVGQCG
;
A
#
# COMPACT_ATOMS: atom_id res chain seq x y z
N MET A 1 31.19 -3.12 -2.93
CA MET A 1 30.55 -2.11 -2.06
C MET A 1 29.36 -2.77 -1.40
N ASN A 2 29.31 -2.79 -0.06
CA ASN A 2 28.36 -3.61 0.70
C ASN A 2 26.91 -3.19 0.44
N ASN A 3 26.17 -4.07 -0.26
CA ASN A 3 24.74 -3.97 -0.61
C ASN A 3 23.80 -4.22 0.59
N ASN A 4 24.14 -3.76 1.79
CA ASN A 4 23.29 -3.94 2.97
C ASN A 4 22.31 -2.76 3.11
N LYS A 5 21.40 -2.63 2.14
CA LYS A 5 20.23 -1.75 2.30
C LYS A 5 19.24 -2.40 3.27
N ILE A 6 18.64 -1.58 4.11
CA ILE A 6 17.63 -2.00 5.09
C ILE A 6 16.29 -2.18 4.36
N ILE A 7 15.68 -3.36 4.46
CA ILE A 7 14.33 -3.57 3.96
C ILE A 7 13.35 -3.10 5.03
N LEU A 8 12.52 -2.12 4.70
CA LEU A 8 11.53 -1.58 5.63
C LEU A 8 10.38 -2.56 5.88
N GLU A 9 9.95 -2.64 7.13
CA GLU A 9 8.76 -3.33 7.57
C GLU A 9 7.51 -2.74 6.89
N SER A 10 6.52 -3.58 6.57
CA SER A 10 5.34 -3.17 5.81
C SER A 10 4.17 -2.77 6.74
N GLU A 11 4.43 -1.85 7.66
CA GLU A 11 3.56 -1.52 8.78
C GLU A 11 2.53 -0.42 8.43
N ILE A 12 2.99 0.71 7.90
CA ILE A 12 2.18 1.91 7.61
C ILE A 12 2.19 2.21 6.11
N ARG A 13 1.01 2.36 5.48
CA ARG A 13 0.93 2.72 4.05
C ARG A 13 1.21 4.20 3.81
N THR A 14 1.80 4.46 2.65
CA THR A 14 2.20 5.80 2.19
C THR A 14 1.02 6.74 1.87
N ILE A 15 -0.22 6.24 1.83
CA ILE A 15 -1.41 7.09 1.65
C ILE A 15 -1.52 8.21 2.69
N LEU A 16 -1.11 7.95 3.94
CA LEU A 16 -1.09 8.96 5.00
C LEU A 16 -0.05 10.05 4.70
N LEU A 17 1.10 9.65 4.16
CA LEU A 17 2.21 10.55 3.82
C LEU A 17 1.91 11.39 2.58
N LYS A 18 1.25 10.81 1.58
CA LYS A 18 0.69 11.55 0.44
C LYS A 18 -0.29 12.63 0.90
N GLY A 19 -1.21 12.28 1.79
CA GLY A 19 -2.14 13.25 2.38
C GLY A 19 -1.43 14.35 3.17
N LEU A 20 -0.38 14.00 3.91
CA LEU A 20 0.48 14.96 4.62
C LEU A 20 1.19 15.90 3.65
N TYR A 21 1.77 15.37 2.58
CA TYR A 21 2.47 16.17 1.56
C TYR A 21 1.51 17.14 0.86
N GLN A 22 0.31 16.69 0.48
CA GLN A 22 -0.72 17.55 -0.13
C GLN A 22 -1.10 18.71 0.79
N PHE A 23 -1.35 18.43 2.07
CA PHE A 23 -1.63 19.47 3.06
C PHE A 23 -0.44 20.45 3.20
N ALA A 24 0.78 19.92 3.30
CA ALA A 24 1.98 20.75 3.40
C ALA A 24 2.19 21.62 2.15
N GLN A 25 1.86 21.13 0.95
CA GLN A 25 1.92 21.92 -0.27
C GLN A 25 0.97 23.12 -0.23
N GLU A 26 -0.21 22.97 0.38
CA GLU A 26 -1.17 24.06 0.55
C GLU A 26 -0.68 25.09 1.58
N GLU A 27 -0.04 24.66 2.67
CA GLU A 27 0.38 25.54 3.77
C GLU A 27 1.74 26.24 3.52
N ILE A 28 2.72 25.52 2.97
CA ILE A 28 4.11 26.00 2.81
C ILE A 28 4.65 25.87 1.38
N GLY A 29 3.82 25.51 0.40
CA GLY A 29 4.18 25.49 -1.01
C GLY A 29 5.27 24.47 -1.35
N LYS A 30 6.26 24.90 -2.13
CA LYS A 30 7.37 24.03 -2.58
C LYS A 30 8.24 23.50 -1.44
N ASP A 31 8.22 24.17 -0.29
CA ASP A 31 9.00 23.76 0.88
C ASP A 31 8.46 22.49 1.55
N ALA A 32 7.25 22.05 1.19
CA ALA A 32 6.66 20.78 1.65
C ALA A 32 7.62 19.58 1.47
N ILE A 33 8.44 19.59 0.41
CA ILE A 33 9.39 18.50 0.13
C ILE A 33 10.47 18.37 1.21
N LYS A 34 10.73 19.43 2.00
CA LYS A 34 11.70 19.40 3.11
C LYS A 34 11.29 18.44 4.23
N ILE A 35 9.99 18.09 4.33
CA ILE A 35 9.49 17.05 5.24
C ILE A 35 10.08 15.67 4.90
N PHE A 36 10.48 15.44 3.64
CA PHE A 36 10.93 14.14 3.15
C PHE A 36 12.41 14.12 2.71
N ASN A 37 12.94 15.23 2.21
CA ASN A 37 14.30 15.29 1.61
C ASN A 37 15.46 15.03 2.59
N TRP A 38 15.22 15.03 3.90
CA TRP A 38 16.25 14.66 4.89
C TRP A 38 16.47 13.14 4.96
N ILE A 39 15.56 12.34 4.40
CA ILE A 39 15.64 10.88 4.40
C ILE A 39 16.68 10.44 3.37
N ASP A 40 17.71 9.74 3.83
CA ASP A 40 18.67 9.06 2.94
C ASP A 40 18.03 7.78 2.37
N THR A 41 17.21 7.95 1.32
CA THR A 41 16.47 6.86 0.68
C THR A 41 17.38 5.76 0.12
N SER A 42 18.64 6.09 -0.18
CA SER A 42 19.63 5.13 -0.71
C SER A 42 19.92 3.98 0.26
N LYS A 43 19.66 4.18 1.55
CA LYS A 43 19.83 3.17 2.61
C LYS A 43 18.68 2.17 2.71
N TYR A 44 17.55 2.44 2.07
CA TYR A 44 16.31 1.71 2.29
C TYR A 44 15.79 1.02 1.04
N ARG A 45 15.12 -0.11 1.26
CA ARG A 45 14.32 -0.83 0.27
C ARG A 45 12.92 -1.04 0.80
N ILE A 46 11.95 -1.07 -0.10
CA ILE A 46 10.53 -1.16 0.23
C ILE A 46 9.87 -2.31 -0.52
N LYS A 47 8.88 -2.94 0.10
CA LYS A 47 8.10 -4.01 -0.53
C LYS A 47 6.88 -3.42 -1.25
N ASN A 48 6.82 -3.59 -2.56
CA ASN A 48 5.63 -3.35 -3.35
C ASN A 48 4.64 -4.51 -3.14
N LYS A 49 3.53 -4.27 -2.43
CA LYS A 49 2.56 -5.33 -2.12
C LYS A 49 1.84 -5.86 -3.37
N PHE A 50 1.64 -5.03 -4.39
CA PHE A 50 0.94 -5.43 -5.62
C PHE A 50 1.81 -6.26 -6.55
N LYS A 51 3.07 -5.86 -6.71
CA LYS A 51 4.02 -6.58 -7.57
C LYS A 51 4.74 -7.71 -6.85
N ASN A 52 4.59 -7.80 -5.52
CA ASN A 52 5.38 -8.66 -4.64
C ASN A 52 6.89 -8.56 -4.91
N LYS A 53 7.39 -7.33 -5.09
CA LYS A 53 8.80 -7.02 -5.40
C LYS A 53 9.39 -6.12 -4.34
N ILE A 54 10.70 -6.22 -4.17
CA ILE A 54 11.48 -5.33 -3.31
C ILE A 54 12.24 -4.36 -4.20
N GLU A 55 11.93 -3.08 -4.07
CA GLU A 55 12.57 -2.00 -4.83
C GLU A 55 13.24 -1.00 -3.91
N ASP A 56 14.12 -0.18 -4.47
CA ASP A 56 14.79 0.88 -3.71
C ASP A 56 13.77 1.94 -3.31
N LEU A 57 13.87 2.46 -2.08
CA LEU A 57 12.99 3.55 -1.68
C LEU A 57 13.33 4.81 -2.48
N THR A 58 12.31 5.54 -2.92
CA THR A 58 12.45 6.88 -3.48
C THR A 58 11.49 7.82 -2.76
N ILE A 59 11.63 9.12 -2.97
CA ILE A 59 10.71 10.10 -2.36
C ILE A 59 9.33 9.98 -2.99
N GLU A 60 9.24 9.72 -4.30
CA GLU A 60 8.00 9.54 -5.06
C GLU A 60 7.14 8.42 -4.46
N HIS A 61 7.75 7.31 -4.02
CA HIS A 61 7.05 6.24 -3.30
C HIS A 61 6.33 6.73 -2.04
N LEU A 62 6.87 7.76 -1.36
CA LEU A 62 6.30 8.32 -0.13
C LEU A 62 5.19 9.35 -0.40
N ILE A 63 5.31 10.17 -1.47
CA ILE A 63 4.46 11.34 -1.67
C ILE A 63 3.44 11.21 -2.81
N GLU A 64 3.66 10.31 -3.78
CA GLU A 64 2.78 10.18 -4.95
C GLU A 64 2.00 8.86 -4.97
N GLU A 65 2.58 7.79 -4.43
CA GLU A 65 2.02 6.45 -4.48
C GLU A 65 1.35 6.05 -3.16
N ASP A 66 0.22 5.33 -3.24
CA ASP A 66 -0.55 4.84 -2.08
C ASP A 66 -0.30 3.34 -1.80
N ASN A 67 0.45 2.67 -2.66
CA ASN A 67 0.55 1.21 -2.74
C ASN A 67 1.76 0.62 -2.00
N PHE A 68 2.52 1.47 -1.33
CA PHE A 68 3.67 1.10 -0.54
C PHE A 68 3.38 1.13 0.95
N ALA A 69 4.22 0.44 1.71
CA ALA A 69 4.21 0.48 3.16
C ALA A 69 5.63 0.62 3.71
N ILE A 70 5.79 1.48 4.71
CA ILE A 70 7.03 1.76 5.41
C ILE A 70 6.93 1.31 6.87
N SER A 71 8.09 1.29 7.55
CA SER A 71 8.13 1.03 8.97
C SER A 71 7.50 2.17 9.76
N ASN A 72 6.95 1.81 10.91
CA ASN A 72 6.36 2.73 11.87
C ASN A 72 7.41 3.71 12.40
N THR A 73 8.66 3.27 12.59
CA THR A 73 9.78 4.15 12.97
C THR A 73 9.96 5.29 11.97
N LEU A 74 10.03 4.98 10.67
CA LEU A 74 10.19 6.00 9.63
C LEU A 74 8.96 6.91 9.55
N SER A 75 7.75 6.35 9.67
CA SER A 75 6.52 7.15 9.66
C SER A 75 6.51 8.16 10.81
N ASN A 76 6.86 7.74 12.03
CA ASN A 76 6.91 8.64 13.20
C ASN A 76 7.93 9.77 12.99
N GLN A 77 9.10 9.48 12.45
CA GLN A 77 10.11 10.50 12.13
C GLN A 77 9.59 11.52 11.11
N ILE A 78 8.88 11.08 10.08
CA ILE A 78 8.27 11.97 9.08
C ILE A 78 7.24 12.89 9.72
N PHE A 79 6.36 12.36 10.58
CA PHE A 79 5.36 13.17 11.28
C PHE A 79 5.98 14.15 12.28
N ALA A 80 7.03 13.75 12.99
CA ALA A 80 7.79 14.67 13.84
C ALA A 80 8.42 15.80 13.01
N LYS A 81 9.02 15.47 11.85
CA LYS A 81 9.59 16.49 10.98
C LYS A 81 8.54 17.43 10.41
N ALA A 82 7.35 16.92 10.12
CA ALA A 82 6.24 17.74 9.67
C ALA A 82 5.77 18.71 10.77
N GLU A 83 5.74 18.29 12.03
CA GLU A 83 5.36 19.15 13.16
C GLU A 83 6.31 20.34 13.30
N GLU A 84 7.62 20.12 13.09
CA GLU A 84 8.62 21.19 13.13
C GLU A 84 8.48 22.22 12.01
N LEU A 85 8.05 21.79 10.81
CA LEU A 85 8.07 22.62 9.59
C LEU A 85 6.73 23.27 9.28
N LEU A 86 5.62 22.67 9.69
CA LEU A 86 4.29 23.19 9.40
C LEU A 86 3.94 24.34 10.35
N PRO A 87 3.34 25.43 9.84
CA PRO A 87 3.03 26.59 10.66
C PRO A 87 1.79 26.37 11.55
N GLY A 88 1.66 27.22 12.57
CA GLY A 88 0.45 27.31 13.39
C GLY A 88 0.41 26.34 14.58
N GLU A 89 -0.66 26.46 15.36
CA GLU A 89 -0.91 25.57 16.51
C GLU A 89 -1.46 24.23 16.03
N ASP A 90 -0.92 23.15 16.59
CA ASP A 90 -1.26 21.76 16.29
C ASP A 90 -1.47 21.47 14.79
N PRO A 91 -0.41 21.64 13.97
CA PRO A 91 -0.50 21.49 12.53
C PRO A 91 -0.94 20.09 12.10
N LEU A 92 -0.58 19.06 12.86
CA LEU A 92 -0.94 17.67 12.54
C LEU A 92 -2.40 17.38 12.84
N TYR A 93 -2.99 17.95 13.90
CA TYR A 93 -4.43 17.90 14.09
C TYR A 93 -5.19 18.54 12.92
N ARG A 94 -4.74 19.71 12.45
CA ARG A 94 -5.33 20.36 11.25
C ARG A 94 -5.18 19.48 10.01
N GLN A 95 -4.01 18.86 9.84
CA GLN A 95 -3.75 17.92 8.75
C GLN A 95 -4.71 16.72 8.80
N GLY A 96 -4.95 16.14 9.97
CA GLY A 96 -5.90 15.03 10.13
C GLY A 96 -7.33 15.40 9.73
N ILE A 97 -7.79 16.60 10.11
CA ILE A 97 -9.08 17.13 9.67
C ILE A 97 -9.12 17.26 8.13
N HIS A 98 -8.07 17.85 7.55
CA HIS A 98 -7.94 18.04 6.10
C HIS A 98 -7.97 16.70 5.36
N PHE A 99 -7.24 15.70 5.85
CA PHE A 99 -7.17 14.36 5.27
C PHE A 99 -8.55 13.71 5.13
N ILE A 100 -9.39 13.80 6.18
CA ILE A 100 -10.75 13.25 6.15
C ILE A 100 -11.66 14.04 5.21
N ARG A 101 -11.62 15.38 5.26
CA ARG A 101 -12.44 16.24 4.41
C ARG A 101 -12.14 16.07 2.92
N ASN A 102 -10.87 15.87 2.59
CA ASN A 102 -10.41 15.75 1.20
C ASN A 102 -10.42 14.33 0.66
N ASN A 103 -10.85 13.36 1.47
CA ASN A 103 -11.10 12.02 0.99
C ASN A 103 -12.12 12.04 -0.17
N LYS A 104 -11.75 11.45 -1.31
CA LYS A 104 -12.55 11.48 -2.55
C LYS A 104 -13.99 10.97 -2.33
N LEU A 105 -14.16 9.92 -1.53
CA LEU A 105 -15.47 9.36 -1.23
C LEU A 105 -16.31 10.33 -0.39
N VAL A 106 -15.71 10.98 0.60
CA VAL A 106 -16.37 12.00 1.43
C VAL A 106 -16.80 13.19 0.57
N ARG A 107 -15.96 13.66 -0.34
CA ARG A 107 -16.30 14.74 -1.28
C ARG A 107 -17.45 14.35 -2.19
N LEU A 108 -17.40 13.16 -2.79
CA LEU A 108 -18.42 12.65 -3.70
C LEU A 108 -19.77 12.43 -3.01
N MET A 109 -19.74 11.96 -1.75
CA MET A 109 -20.93 11.55 -1.01
C MET A 109 -21.32 12.53 0.11
N SER A 110 -20.82 13.78 0.07
CA SER A 110 -20.91 14.73 1.17
C SER A 110 -22.34 14.97 1.70
N SER A 111 -23.35 15.01 0.82
CA SER A 111 -24.76 15.14 1.19
C SER A 111 -25.33 13.92 1.92
N ILE A 112 -24.79 12.74 1.67
CA ILE A 112 -25.21 11.47 2.27
C ILE A 112 -24.44 11.22 3.56
N VAL A 113 -23.12 11.45 3.55
CA VAL A 113 -22.23 11.28 4.71
C VAL A 113 -22.71 12.11 5.91
N LYS A 114 -23.16 13.34 5.68
CA LYS A 114 -23.75 14.22 6.72
C LYS A 114 -24.99 13.67 7.42
N ARG A 115 -25.63 12.65 6.84
CA ARG A 115 -26.84 12.02 7.38
C ARG A 115 -26.55 10.67 8.01
N MET A 116 -25.33 10.15 7.90
CA MET A 116 -24.93 8.89 8.49
C MET A 116 -24.70 9.06 10.00
N PRO A 117 -25.06 8.05 10.82
CA PRO A 117 -24.66 8.02 12.23
C PRO A 117 -23.14 8.08 12.36
N LEU A 118 -22.65 8.80 13.38
CA LEU A 118 -21.22 8.93 13.64
C LEU A 118 -20.55 7.57 13.86
N GLU A 119 -21.23 6.69 14.61
CA GLU A 119 -20.77 5.33 14.89
C GLU A 119 -20.54 4.53 13.60
N PHE A 120 -21.40 4.74 12.58
CA PHE A 120 -21.24 4.10 11.28
C PHE A 120 -20.01 4.64 10.54
N LEU A 121 -19.80 5.96 10.55
CA LEU A 121 -18.66 6.60 9.92
C LEU A 121 -17.33 6.18 10.57
N LEU A 122 -17.29 6.14 11.90
CA LEU A 122 -16.13 5.67 12.66
C LEU A 122 -15.86 4.19 12.41
N LYS A 123 -16.90 3.34 12.41
CA LYS A 123 -16.73 1.92 12.08
C LYS A 123 -16.20 1.71 10.66
N ARG A 124 -16.69 2.48 9.68
CA ARG A 124 -16.19 2.42 8.30
C ARG A 124 -14.77 2.95 8.22
N GLY A 125 -14.46 4.07 8.87
CA GLY A 125 -13.11 4.61 9.00
C GLY A 125 -12.13 3.62 9.60
N ASN A 126 -12.54 2.88 10.64
CA ASN A 126 -11.73 1.84 11.26
C ASN A 126 -11.50 0.64 10.33
N LYS A 127 -12.51 0.25 9.54
CA LYS A 127 -12.35 -0.80 8.49
C LYS A 127 -11.33 -0.35 7.45
N GLU A 128 -11.42 0.89 6.99
CA GLU A 128 -10.44 1.46 6.05
C GLU A 128 -9.05 1.60 6.69
N ASN A 129 -8.95 1.96 7.97
CA ASN A 129 -7.67 2.06 8.67
C ASN A 129 -6.90 0.74 8.66
N LYS A 130 -7.58 -0.41 8.78
CA LYS A 130 -6.93 -1.72 8.65
C LYS A 130 -6.29 -1.93 7.27
N ASN A 131 -6.73 -1.22 6.24
CA ASN A 131 -6.14 -1.32 4.90
C ASN A 131 -4.83 -0.53 4.77
N TYR A 132 -4.53 0.40 5.69
CA TYR A 132 -3.35 1.27 5.62
C TYR A 132 -2.51 1.36 6.88
N ASN A 133 -2.98 0.82 8.00
CA ASN A 133 -2.26 0.80 9.27
C ASN A 133 -2.39 -0.61 9.86
N ASN A 134 -1.26 -1.33 9.88
CA ASN A 134 -1.17 -2.71 10.37
C ASN A 134 -0.60 -2.80 11.80
N ILE A 135 -0.53 -1.69 12.54
CA ILE A 135 0.13 -1.64 13.85
C ILE A 135 -0.82 -1.63 15.03
N LEU A 136 -2.13 -1.48 14.79
CA LEU A 136 -3.10 -1.31 15.87
C LEU A 136 -4.49 -1.88 15.56
N THR A 137 -5.25 -2.13 16.62
CA THR A 137 -6.68 -2.40 16.59
C THR A 137 -7.43 -1.22 17.21
N ILE A 138 -8.48 -0.78 16.54
CA ILE A 138 -9.32 0.33 17.00
C ILE A 138 -10.61 -0.23 17.59
N HIS A 139 -10.87 0.11 18.84
CA HIS A 139 -12.10 -0.20 19.55
C HIS A 139 -12.90 1.07 19.74
N SER A 140 -14.21 1.02 19.48
CA SER A 140 -15.11 2.16 19.66
C SER A 140 -16.31 1.73 20.47
N TYR A 141 -16.65 2.50 21.50
CA TYR A 141 -17.84 2.25 22.30
C TYR A 141 -18.50 3.56 22.70
N ARG A 142 -19.80 3.48 22.97
CA ARG A 142 -20.58 4.64 23.38
C ARG A 142 -20.37 4.90 24.87
N GLY A 143 -20.13 6.16 25.20
CA GLY A 143 -20.16 6.64 26.58
C GLY A 143 -21.57 7.04 27.00
N ASP A 144 -21.65 7.75 28.12
CA ASP A 144 -22.91 8.34 28.58
C ASP A 144 -23.28 9.57 27.73
N GLY A 145 -24.58 9.71 27.45
CA GLY A 145 -25.10 10.86 26.72
C GLY A 145 -24.62 10.94 25.26
N ASN A 146 -23.92 12.03 24.93
CA ASN A 146 -23.45 12.34 23.57
C ASN A 146 -21.93 12.16 23.47
N GLN A 147 -21.45 11.00 23.91
CA GLN A 147 -20.04 10.67 23.94
C GLN A 147 -19.76 9.35 23.22
N ILE A 148 -18.62 9.29 22.54
CA ILE A 148 -18.01 8.07 22.01
C ILE A 148 -16.56 8.05 22.47
N PHE A 149 -16.12 6.89 22.94
CA PHE A 149 -14.72 6.63 23.24
C PHE A 149 -14.11 5.77 22.14
N ILE A 150 -12.87 6.11 21.78
CA ILE A 150 -12.05 5.37 20.83
C ILE A 150 -10.76 4.96 21.53
N GLU A 151 -10.40 3.68 21.42
CA GLU A 151 -9.17 3.14 21.97
C GLU A 151 -8.33 2.51 20.85
N ASN A 152 -7.06 2.90 20.78
CA ASN A 152 -6.08 2.36 19.86
C ASN A 152 -5.12 1.44 20.62
N HIS A 153 -5.33 0.14 20.46
CA HIS A 153 -4.50 -0.90 21.06
C HIS A 153 -3.43 -1.32 20.05
N PHE A 154 -2.16 -1.21 20.44
CA PHE A 154 -1.04 -1.50 19.55
C PHE A 154 -0.72 -3.00 19.57
N LEU A 155 -0.37 -3.55 18.40
CA LEU A 155 0.00 -4.96 18.28
C LEU A 155 1.40 -5.22 18.85
N ASP A 156 1.75 -6.48 19.09
CA ASP A 156 3.12 -6.86 19.45
C ASP A 156 4.05 -6.86 18.22
N GLY A 157 5.35 -6.70 18.46
CA GLY A 157 6.39 -6.90 17.42
C GLY A 157 6.49 -5.79 16.36
N ILE A 158 5.90 -4.63 16.62
CA ILE A 158 5.97 -3.44 15.77
C ILE A 158 7.21 -2.61 16.04
N SER A 159 7.70 -1.99 14.98
CA SER A 159 8.89 -1.15 15.01
C SER A 159 8.66 0.07 15.90
N LEU A 160 9.52 0.26 16.89
CA LEU A 160 9.41 1.35 17.86
C LEU A 160 9.99 2.67 17.31
N THR A 161 9.60 3.79 17.91
CA THR A 161 10.25 5.08 17.71
C THR A 161 11.68 5.05 18.27
N ILE A 162 12.47 6.08 17.93
CA ILE A 162 13.84 6.23 18.46
C ILE A 162 13.84 6.24 19.99
N ASP A 163 12.81 6.80 20.60
CA ASP A 163 12.67 6.92 22.05
C ASP A 163 12.04 5.67 22.70
N GLY A 164 11.86 4.58 21.94
CA GLY A 164 11.36 3.30 22.44
C GLY A 164 9.83 3.24 22.63
N HIS A 165 9.08 4.25 22.20
CA HIS A 165 7.62 4.23 22.21
C HIS A 165 7.07 3.61 20.93
N VAL A 166 5.84 3.11 20.94
CA VAL A 166 5.19 2.65 19.70
C VAL A 166 4.81 3.83 18.80
N GLN A 167 4.53 5.01 19.37
CA GLN A 167 4.05 6.16 18.63
C GLN A 167 4.58 7.44 19.25
N ASN A 168 4.68 8.54 18.48
CA ASN A 168 4.97 9.87 18.99
C ASN A 168 3.73 10.77 18.99
N LYS A 169 3.81 11.89 19.73
CA LYS A 169 2.71 12.84 19.88
C LYS A 169 2.20 13.42 18.55
N PRO A 170 3.04 13.78 17.56
CA PRO A 170 2.57 14.22 16.25
C PRO A 170 1.57 13.26 15.58
N VAL A 171 1.82 11.94 15.62
CA VAL A 171 0.90 10.95 15.04
C VAL A 171 -0.39 10.86 15.85
N CYS A 172 -0.32 10.97 17.18
CA CYS A 172 -1.52 11.02 18.04
C CYS A 172 -2.39 12.25 17.74
N ASN A 173 -1.76 13.41 17.58
CA ASN A 173 -2.42 14.66 17.19
C ASN A 173 -3.08 14.54 15.80
N GLN A 174 -2.39 13.92 14.85
CA GLN A 174 -2.94 13.63 13.53
C GLN A 174 -4.18 12.74 13.57
N TYR A 175 -4.13 11.66 14.35
CA TYR A 175 -5.27 10.76 14.53
C TYR A 175 -6.45 11.47 15.22
N ARG A 176 -6.17 12.27 16.25
CA ARG A 176 -7.16 13.15 16.91
C ARG A 176 -7.81 14.11 15.91
N GLY A 177 -7.03 14.64 14.98
CA GLY A 177 -7.50 15.45 13.85
C GLY A 177 -8.43 14.68 12.92
N CYS A 178 -8.09 13.44 12.57
CA CYS A 178 -8.96 12.59 11.76
C CYS A 178 -10.32 12.36 12.44
N LEU A 179 -10.33 12.08 13.75
CA LEU A 179 -11.56 11.94 14.54
C LEU A 179 -12.41 13.22 14.51
N ALA A 180 -11.77 14.39 14.63
CA ALA A 180 -12.46 15.68 14.47
C ALA A 180 -13.02 15.87 13.05
N GLY A 181 -12.29 15.48 12.02
CA GLY A 181 -12.78 15.48 10.64
C GLY A 181 -14.04 14.62 10.49
N TYR A 182 -14.12 13.45 11.15
CA TYR A 182 -15.33 12.63 11.18
C TYR A 182 -16.52 13.34 11.85
N MET A 183 -16.29 14.09 12.93
CA MET A 183 -17.34 14.88 13.59
C MET A 183 -17.91 15.95 12.65
N GLU A 184 -17.05 16.64 11.91
CA GLU A 184 -17.48 17.71 11.01
C GLU A 184 -18.25 17.18 9.80
N ILE A 185 -17.78 16.09 9.18
CA ILE A 185 -18.49 15.48 8.05
C ILE A 185 -19.83 14.89 8.49
N ALA A 186 -19.96 14.46 9.75
CA ALA A 186 -21.22 14.03 10.35
C ALA A 186 -22.17 15.21 10.69
N GLY A 187 -21.71 16.46 10.51
CA GLY A 187 -22.55 17.66 10.67
C GLY A 187 -22.71 18.16 12.11
N PHE A 188 -21.82 17.73 13.01
CA PHE A 188 -21.72 18.33 14.35
C PHE A 188 -21.02 19.70 14.24
N GLN A 189 -21.67 20.73 14.79
CA GLN A 189 -21.13 22.10 14.80
C GLN A 189 -20.42 22.41 16.12
N GLU A 190 -20.92 21.84 17.21
CA GLU A 190 -20.36 21.97 18.55
C GLU A 190 -19.94 20.57 19.01
N TYR A 191 -18.65 20.30 18.89
CA TYR A 191 -18.05 19.04 19.29
C TYR A 191 -16.69 19.26 19.94
N THR A 192 -16.21 18.23 20.61
CA THR A 192 -14.88 18.21 21.21
C THR A 192 -14.25 16.86 20.99
N VAL A 193 -12.95 16.85 20.66
CA VAL A 193 -12.15 15.63 20.54
C VAL A 193 -10.92 15.78 21.42
N LYS A 194 -10.85 14.97 22.47
CA LYS A 194 -9.76 14.98 23.46
C LYS A 194 -9.02 13.65 23.43
N GLU A 195 -7.71 13.71 23.61
CA GLU A 195 -6.94 12.55 24.06
C GLU A 195 -6.99 12.51 25.58
N ILE A 196 -7.37 11.36 26.14
CA ILE A 196 -7.54 11.13 27.57
C ILE A 196 -6.41 10.27 28.14
N GLN A 197 -5.84 9.39 27.31
CA GLN A 197 -4.69 8.54 27.65
C GLN A 197 -3.79 8.42 26.43
N CYS A 198 -2.47 8.41 26.63
CA CYS A 198 -1.49 8.33 25.55
C CYS A 198 -0.32 7.38 25.88
N VAL A 199 0.10 6.57 24.90
CA VAL A 199 1.24 5.66 25.06
C VAL A 199 2.58 6.38 25.19
N THR A 200 2.68 7.62 24.67
CA THR A 200 3.85 8.48 24.91
C THR A 200 3.97 8.92 26.35
N GLU A 201 2.87 8.84 27.11
CA GLU A 201 2.77 9.23 28.52
C GLU A 201 2.76 8.00 29.44
N GLY A 202 3.08 6.82 28.90
CA GLY A 202 3.17 5.56 29.65
C GLY A 202 1.85 4.80 29.81
N ALA A 203 0.77 5.21 29.13
CA ALA A 203 -0.45 4.41 29.07
C ALA A 203 -0.25 3.15 28.20
N GLU A 204 -1.07 2.14 28.43
CA GLU A 204 -1.06 0.90 27.63
C GLU A 204 -1.59 1.11 26.20
N PHE A 205 -2.54 2.02 26.03
CA PHE A 205 -3.16 2.36 24.76
C PHE A 205 -3.47 3.85 24.69
N CYS A 206 -3.71 4.36 23.48
CA CYS A 206 -4.23 5.71 23.31
C CYS A 206 -5.76 5.70 23.40
N LYS A 207 -6.33 6.59 24.22
CA LYS A 207 -7.78 6.74 24.38
C LYS A 207 -8.22 8.14 24.01
N TYR A 208 -9.26 8.23 23.19
CA TYR A 208 -9.86 9.48 22.75
C TYR A 208 -11.33 9.55 23.15
N GLU A 209 -11.77 10.74 23.54
CA GLU A 209 -13.17 11.07 23.79
C GLU A 209 -13.67 12.02 22.70
N LEU A 210 -14.76 11.63 22.04
CA LEU A 210 -15.52 12.48 21.12
C LEU A 210 -16.83 12.84 21.82
N SER A 211 -17.11 14.12 22.00
CA SER A 211 -18.35 14.60 22.61
C SER A 211 -19.01 15.70 21.78
N TRP A 212 -20.34 15.82 21.85
CA TRP A 212 -21.09 16.83 21.10
C TRP A 212 -22.35 17.35 21.81
N VAL A 213 -22.77 18.55 21.45
CA VAL A 213 -24.01 19.15 21.96
C VAL A 213 -25.21 18.66 21.14
N LYS A 214 -26.27 18.25 21.83
CA LYS A 214 -27.51 17.79 21.18
C LYS A 214 -28.22 19.01 20.57
N LYS A 215 -28.48 19.00 19.26
CA LYS A 215 -29.32 20.04 18.64
C LYS A 215 -30.73 20.06 19.28
N PRO A 216 -31.36 21.23 19.46
CA PRO A 216 -32.72 21.32 20.00
C PRO A 216 -33.74 20.49 19.19
N PRO A 217 -34.74 19.88 19.85
CA PRO A 217 -35.60 18.84 19.26
C PRO A 217 -36.50 19.31 18.11
N ILE A 218 -36.73 20.62 17.95
CA ILE A 218 -37.66 21.17 16.95
C ILE A 218 -37.15 20.95 15.52
N LYS A 219 -35.83 21.11 15.26
CA LYS A 219 -35.24 20.84 13.94
C LYS A 219 -35.07 19.34 13.65
N GLN A 220 -34.97 18.51 14.68
CA GLN A 220 -34.84 17.05 14.54
C GLN A 220 -36.15 16.37 14.15
N ARG A 221 -37.31 16.89 14.60
CA ARG A 221 -38.62 16.28 14.35
C ARG A 221 -39.05 16.38 12.87
N ILE A 222 -38.75 17.51 12.22
CA ILE A 222 -39.02 17.73 10.79
C ILE A 222 -38.08 16.89 9.92
N GLN A 223 -36.79 16.80 10.28
CA GLN A 223 -35.84 15.94 9.58
C GLN A 223 -36.14 14.44 9.77
N ARG A 224 -36.53 13.99 10.96
CA ARG A 224 -36.85 12.57 11.23
C ARG A 224 -38.06 12.07 10.44
N ASN A 225 -39.10 12.87 10.26
CA ASN A 225 -40.30 12.45 9.53
C ASN A 225 -40.09 12.39 8.01
N LEU A 226 -39.21 13.24 7.46
CA LEU A 226 -38.76 13.12 6.06
C LEU A 226 -37.78 11.94 5.87
N LEU A 227 -36.96 11.65 6.89
CA LEU A 227 -36.01 10.54 6.88
C LEU A 227 -36.69 9.17 7.04
N SER A 228 -37.76 9.00 7.82
CA SER A 228 -38.37 7.68 7.97
C SER A 228 -39.00 7.16 6.67
N PHE A 229 -39.39 8.06 5.76
CA PHE A 229 -40.01 7.71 4.48
C PHE A 229 -38.99 7.44 3.36
N PHE A 230 -37.84 8.13 3.35
CA PHE A 230 -36.80 7.93 2.33
C PHE A 230 -35.59 7.12 2.81
N ALA A 231 -35.25 7.15 4.10
CA ALA A 231 -34.00 6.59 4.59
C ALA A 231 -34.08 5.09 4.85
N LYS A 232 -35.24 4.47 5.10
CA LYS A 232 -35.29 3.00 5.24
C LYS A 232 -34.98 2.31 3.93
N ASP A 233 -35.65 2.72 2.84
CA ASP A 233 -35.42 2.14 1.53
C ASP A 233 -34.08 2.61 0.94
N LEU A 234 -33.68 3.87 1.11
CA LEU A 234 -32.38 4.33 0.63
C LEU A 234 -31.20 3.79 1.46
N LEU A 235 -31.29 3.66 2.79
CA LEU A 235 -30.23 3.02 3.59
C LEU A 235 -30.19 1.53 3.35
N SER A 236 -31.34 0.86 3.17
CA SER A 236 -31.41 -0.54 2.74
C SER A 236 -30.78 -0.71 1.36
N ASP A 237 -31.20 0.06 0.36
CA ASP A 237 -30.63 0.02 -1.00
C ASP A 237 -29.18 0.46 -1.03
N MET A 238 -28.74 1.38 -0.17
CA MET A 238 -27.33 1.77 -0.10
C MET A 238 -26.49 0.77 0.70
N GLN A 239 -27.04 0.12 1.73
CA GLN A 239 -26.37 -0.98 2.41
C GLN A 239 -26.28 -2.18 1.49
N ASN A 240 -27.35 -2.49 0.74
CA ASN A 240 -27.37 -3.52 -0.27
C ASN A 240 -26.45 -3.16 -1.43
N LYS A 241 -26.48 -1.94 -1.98
CA LYS A 241 -25.56 -1.51 -3.05
C LYS A 241 -24.12 -1.40 -2.57
N ALA A 242 -23.86 -0.97 -1.33
CA ALA A 242 -22.51 -0.97 -0.79
C ALA A 242 -22.03 -2.40 -0.53
N SER A 243 -22.91 -3.30 -0.08
CA SER A 243 -22.62 -4.73 0.04
C SER A 243 -22.39 -5.37 -1.33
N GLU A 244 -23.23 -5.08 -2.33
CA GLU A 244 -23.11 -5.55 -3.71
C GLU A 244 -21.86 -4.99 -4.36
N HIS A 245 -21.51 -3.73 -4.11
CA HIS A 245 -20.28 -3.13 -4.61
C HIS A 245 -19.05 -3.67 -3.86
N GLU A 246 -19.17 -4.02 -2.58
CA GLU A 246 -18.13 -4.75 -1.84
C GLU A 246 -17.98 -6.19 -2.34
N HIS A 247 -19.09 -6.87 -2.67
CA HIS A 247 -19.07 -8.19 -3.32
C HIS A 247 -18.48 -8.11 -4.73
N LEU A 248 -18.88 -7.12 -5.53
CA LEU A 248 -18.32 -6.89 -6.86
C LEU A 248 -16.84 -6.55 -6.80
N VAL A 249 -16.40 -5.74 -5.83
CA VAL A 249 -14.98 -5.43 -5.64
C VAL A 249 -14.24 -6.68 -5.20
N PHE A 250 -14.79 -7.46 -4.28
CA PHE A 250 -14.20 -8.73 -3.84
C PHE A 250 -14.10 -9.75 -5.00
N ASP A 251 -15.17 -9.92 -5.78
CA ASP A 251 -15.21 -10.79 -6.96
C ASP A 251 -14.24 -10.31 -8.04
N LEU A 252 -14.14 -8.99 -8.25
CA LEU A 252 -13.15 -8.40 -9.17
C LEU A 252 -11.72 -8.61 -8.67
N GLU A 253 -11.46 -8.43 -7.38
CA GLU A 253 -10.16 -8.70 -6.76
C GLU A 253 -9.78 -10.18 -6.88
N GLU A 254 -10.73 -11.08 -6.65
CA GLU A 254 -10.53 -12.52 -6.81
C GLU A 254 -10.30 -12.91 -8.27
N GLN A 255 -11.08 -12.37 -9.22
CA GLN A 255 -10.86 -12.57 -10.65
C GLN A 255 -9.51 -12.01 -11.11
N ILE A 256 -9.12 -10.83 -10.62
CA ILE A 256 -7.80 -10.24 -10.90
C ILE A 256 -6.71 -11.16 -10.33
N LYS A 257 -6.87 -11.70 -9.13
CA LYS A 257 -5.91 -12.61 -8.50
C LYS A 257 -5.77 -13.92 -9.29
N VAL A 258 -6.88 -14.49 -9.75
CA VAL A 258 -6.89 -15.69 -10.62
C VAL A 258 -6.18 -15.39 -11.94
N LYS A 259 -6.58 -14.34 -12.67
CA LYS A 259 -5.96 -13.95 -13.94
C LYS A 259 -4.47 -13.62 -13.79
N THR A 260 -4.08 -12.99 -12.69
CA THR A 260 -2.67 -12.69 -12.38
C THR A 260 -1.89 -14.00 -12.17
N THR A 261 -2.46 -14.97 -11.47
CA THR A 261 -1.84 -16.28 -11.25
C THR A 261 -1.69 -17.05 -12.56
N GLU A 262 -2.73 -17.06 -13.40
CA GLU A 262 -2.69 -17.67 -14.74
C GLU A 262 -1.64 -17.02 -15.64
N TYR A 263 -1.59 -15.69 -15.66
CA TYR A 263 -0.58 -14.93 -16.41
C TYR A 263 0.84 -15.27 -15.95
N LEU A 264 1.08 -15.32 -14.63
CA LEU A 264 2.39 -15.68 -14.08
C LEU A 264 2.79 -17.11 -14.43
N LYS A 265 1.85 -18.06 -14.40
CA LYS A 265 2.08 -19.44 -14.82
C LYS A 265 2.45 -19.52 -16.30
N ALA A 266 1.64 -18.91 -17.18
CA ALA A 266 1.91 -18.88 -18.62
C ALA A 266 3.26 -18.23 -18.95
N LYS A 267 3.63 -17.18 -18.22
CA LYS A 267 4.94 -16.54 -18.35
C LYS A 267 6.08 -17.49 -17.98
N ASN A 268 5.97 -18.20 -16.87
CA ASN A 268 6.99 -19.18 -16.44
C ASN A 268 7.12 -20.34 -17.43
N ASP A 269 6.00 -20.85 -17.96
CA ASP A 269 6.00 -21.93 -18.95
C ASP A 269 6.70 -21.48 -20.25
N ALA A 270 6.44 -20.24 -20.69
CA ALA A 270 7.10 -19.65 -21.86
C ALA A 270 8.61 -19.47 -21.64
N GLU A 271 9.03 -19.08 -20.44
CA GLU A 271 10.45 -18.93 -20.08
C GLU A 271 11.17 -20.29 -20.06
N GLN A 272 10.54 -21.32 -19.49
CA GLN A 272 11.07 -22.70 -19.55
C GLN A 272 11.19 -23.23 -20.98
N ALA A 273 10.20 -22.95 -21.84
CA ALA A 273 10.24 -23.34 -23.25
C ALA A 273 11.38 -22.65 -24.03
N ARG A 274 11.64 -21.37 -23.74
CA ARG A 274 12.78 -20.64 -24.30
C ARG A 274 14.11 -21.26 -23.86
N ASN A 275 14.29 -21.51 -22.56
CA ASN A 275 15.51 -22.11 -22.03
C ASN A 275 15.77 -23.51 -22.62
N LYS A 276 14.71 -24.31 -22.82
CA LYS A 276 14.81 -25.62 -23.47
C LYS A 276 15.24 -25.50 -24.94
N THR A 277 14.68 -24.54 -25.67
CA THR A 277 15.05 -24.27 -27.08
C THR A 277 16.51 -23.84 -27.18
N GLU A 278 16.97 -22.97 -26.28
CA GLU A 278 18.36 -22.52 -26.23
C GLU A 278 19.33 -23.67 -25.96
N LEU A 279 19.00 -24.56 -25.02
CA LEU A 279 19.79 -25.76 -24.74
C LEU A 279 19.87 -26.69 -25.96
N LEU A 280 18.75 -26.91 -26.66
CA LEU A 280 18.71 -27.72 -27.88
C LEU A 280 19.60 -27.13 -28.98
N ASN A 281 19.59 -25.81 -29.15
CA ASN A 281 20.45 -25.12 -30.13
C ASN A 281 21.94 -25.28 -29.77
N GLN A 282 22.31 -25.15 -28.48
CA GLN A 282 23.68 -25.38 -28.02
C GLN A 282 24.15 -26.84 -28.27
N GLN A 283 23.26 -27.81 -28.03
CA GLN A 283 23.53 -29.22 -28.32
C GLN A 283 23.71 -29.47 -29.83
N LEU A 284 22.87 -28.87 -30.66
CA LEU A 284 22.96 -28.95 -32.11
C LEU A 284 24.27 -28.36 -32.64
N GLU A 285 24.64 -27.14 -32.19
CA GLU A 285 25.92 -26.52 -32.55
C GLU A 285 27.12 -27.39 -32.17
N THR A 286 27.07 -28.02 -30.99
CA THR A 286 28.11 -28.94 -30.53
C THR A 286 28.20 -30.18 -31.42
N ALA A 287 27.05 -30.75 -31.81
CA ALA A 287 26.99 -31.90 -32.71
C ALA A 287 27.53 -31.56 -34.11
N VAL A 288 27.14 -30.41 -34.67
CA VAL A 288 27.65 -29.90 -35.96
C VAL A 288 29.17 -29.75 -35.92
N LYS A 289 29.72 -29.09 -34.90
CA LYS A 289 31.18 -28.95 -34.71
C LYS A 289 31.89 -30.30 -34.61
N LYS A 290 31.27 -31.31 -34.00
CA LYS A 290 31.83 -32.67 -33.90
C LYS A 290 31.85 -33.36 -35.28
N LEU A 291 30.78 -33.25 -36.06
CA LEU A 291 30.71 -33.78 -37.43
C LEU A 291 31.73 -33.10 -38.35
N GLU A 292 31.87 -31.78 -38.28
CA GLU A 292 32.88 -31.04 -39.04
C GLU A 292 34.31 -31.51 -38.71
N ARG A 293 34.61 -31.81 -37.44
CA ARG A 293 35.91 -32.37 -37.05
C ARG A 293 36.14 -33.76 -37.62
N LEU A 294 35.13 -34.63 -37.61
CA LEU A 294 35.23 -35.98 -38.18
C LEU A 294 35.45 -35.92 -39.71
N ALA A 295 34.68 -35.09 -40.42
CA ALA A 295 34.85 -34.90 -41.86
C ALA A 295 36.24 -34.39 -42.25
N ARG A 296 36.84 -33.49 -41.44
CA ARG A 296 38.23 -33.05 -41.66
C ARG A 296 39.26 -34.16 -41.38
N PHE A 297 38.93 -35.10 -40.50
CA PHE A 297 39.81 -36.23 -40.18
C PHE A 297 39.86 -37.24 -41.35
N ASP A 298 38.72 -37.54 -41.98
CA ASP A 298 38.65 -38.42 -43.15
C ASP A 298 39.42 -37.88 -44.37
N VAL A 299 39.48 -36.56 -44.52
CA VAL A 299 40.29 -35.89 -45.56
C VAL A 299 41.80 -35.98 -45.27
N LEU A 300 42.20 -36.08 -44.00
CA LEU A 300 43.61 -36.17 -43.59
C LEU A 300 44.12 -37.61 -43.49
N THR A 301 43.25 -38.60 -43.29
CA THR A 301 43.64 -40.02 -43.22
C THR A 301 43.76 -40.70 -44.58
N GLY A 302 43.66 -39.97 -45.69
CA GLY A 302 44.09 -40.43 -47.02
C GLY A 302 43.60 -41.83 -47.37
N ILE A 303 42.30 -42.00 -47.60
CA ILE A 303 41.82 -43.20 -48.28
C ILE A 303 42.48 -43.22 -49.66
N PRO A 304 43.33 -44.22 -49.99
CA PRO A 304 44.01 -44.25 -51.27
C PRO A 304 42.96 -44.38 -52.38
N ASN A 305 43.12 -43.55 -53.41
CA ASN A 305 42.35 -43.60 -54.64
C ASN A 305 42.36 -45.04 -55.19
N LEU A 306 41.22 -45.72 -55.17
CA LEU A 306 41.06 -47.09 -55.64
C LEU A 306 40.81 -47.18 -57.17
N ASP A 307 41.23 -46.17 -57.94
CA ASP A 307 40.99 -46.09 -59.39
C ASP A 307 42.27 -45.79 -60.20
N GLU A 308 43.40 -46.45 -59.89
CA GLU A 308 44.49 -46.59 -60.87
C GLU A 308 44.49 -48.02 -61.45
N PRO A 309 44.13 -48.21 -62.74
CA PRO A 309 44.17 -49.51 -63.38
C PRO A 309 45.63 -49.98 -63.57
N GLU A 310 45.91 -51.21 -63.16
CA GLU A 310 47.22 -51.85 -63.25
C GLU A 310 47.80 -51.81 -64.68
N PRO A 311 49.11 -51.47 -64.86
CA PRO A 311 49.79 -51.62 -66.12
C PRO A 311 49.94 -53.10 -66.46
N LYS A 312 49.34 -53.51 -67.60
CA LYS A 312 49.47 -54.85 -68.18
C LYS A 312 50.96 -55.24 -68.32
N ARG A 313 51.36 -56.29 -67.62
CA ARG A 313 52.65 -56.97 -67.84
C ARG A 313 52.65 -57.60 -69.23
N VAL A 314 53.52 -57.11 -70.10
CA VAL A 314 53.90 -57.78 -71.36
C VAL A 314 54.75 -58.99 -70.97
N GLY A 315 54.19 -60.19 -71.13
CA GLY A 315 54.93 -61.44 -71.03
C GLY A 315 55.83 -61.63 -72.25
N GLN A 316 57.13 -61.76 -72.01
CA GLN A 316 58.07 -62.43 -72.92
C GLN A 316 57.92 -63.94 -72.77
N CYS A 317 57.90 -64.66 -73.90
CA CYS A 317 58.65 -65.91 -74.20
C CYS A 317 57.92 -66.75 -75.25
N GLY A 318 58.62 -67.09 -76.32
CA GLY A 318 58.19 -68.07 -77.34
C GLY A 318 58.40 -67.56 -78.75
#